data_AF-A0A9P4J2G6-F1
#
_entry.id   AF-A0A9P4J2G6-F1
#
_cell.length_a   1.000
_cell.length_b   1.000
_cell.length_c   1.000
_cell.angle_alpha   90.00
_cell.angle_beta   90.00
_cell.angle_gamma   90.00
#
_symmetry.space_group_name_H-M   'P 1'
#
loop_
_entity.id
_entity.type
_entity.pdbx_description
1 polymer ?
#
loop_
_entity_poly.entity_id
_entity_poly.type
_entity_poly.pdbx_seq_one_letter_code
_entity_poly.pdbx_strand_id
1 'polypeptide(L)'
;MADDCSPPVLTLICVSTIGIKILMMISSTSLHGHAYNRLPDVSQLKSPGDEHLEALWDLFVEYGVHRTYGLILVHKHAEIQPNQVMVHHGMSCSPVLNSDLGTRAISGRSFCLHYGVFQAYEYDSHTTVINLPNDPFLEAFRQYLVEERLDLTLGLTKIDPNLPPLMESCADGKVINSEPVSLEGAAAAQPIEWKFGEVDDCLPIVVVTNYHWALMRGPYKEIPGSTYTRFHAKNEPSSSDSVWIYEHHTVENVLERALLVRVCVAKINRPGRMEDLLAQVPVYPDNQPNWNCVAWVKTALEALDKESGICGILGPRRVDWETVRTEALDYVRMKKAAHRFDGKGDFDQSKAATYDLLTGKELIP
;
A
#
# COMPACT_ATOMS: atom_id res chain seq x y z
N MET A 1 35.90 -3.67 31.95
CA MET A 1 35.08 -3.70 30.73
C MET A 1 35.45 -2.48 29.91
N ALA A 2 35.57 -2.61 28.59
CA ALA A 2 35.78 -1.45 27.73
C ALA A 2 34.43 -1.10 27.10
N ASP A 3 33.99 0.15 27.25
CA ASP A 3 32.78 0.62 26.59
C ASP A 3 33.02 0.65 25.08
N ASP A 4 32.11 0.01 24.32
CA ASP A 4 32.18 -0.02 22.87
C ASP A 4 31.71 1.34 22.33
N CYS A 5 32.65 2.30 22.23
CA CYS A 5 32.44 3.65 21.72
C CYS A 5 32.10 3.71 20.20
N SER A 6 31.42 2.70 19.67
CA SER A 6 30.75 2.76 18.38
C SER A 6 29.63 3.82 18.41
N PRO A 7 29.60 4.78 17.48
CA PRO A 7 28.57 5.82 17.47
C PRO A 7 27.17 5.21 17.22
N PRO A 8 26.10 5.83 17.75
CA PRO A 8 24.73 5.40 17.50
C PRO A 8 24.38 5.49 16.01
N VAL A 9 23.41 4.69 15.58
CA VAL A 9 22.97 4.62 14.18
C VAL A 9 21.55 5.12 13.98
N LEU A 10 21.34 5.74 12.83
CA LEU A 10 20.04 6.03 12.27
C LEU A 10 19.59 4.80 11.49
N THR A 11 18.40 4.31 11.84
CA THR A 11 17.79 3.09 11.33
C THR A 11 16.40 3.43 10.81
N LEU A 12 16.06 2.96 9.62
CA LEU A 12 14.73 3.05 9.05
C LEU A 12 13.85 1.90 9.56
N ILE A 13 12.60 2.21 9.88
CA ILE A 13 11.53 1.29 10.29
C ILE A 13 10.56 1.06 9.13
N CYS A 14 10.04 -0.17 9.06
CA CYS A 14 8.88 -0.56 8.24
C CYS A 14 7.80 -1.22 9.13
N VAL A 15 6.62 -0.59 9.25
CA VAL A 15 5.37 -1.06 9.93
C VAL A 15 4.23 -1.10 8.86
N SER A 16 2.93 -1.13 9.18
CA SER A 16 1.85 -0.98 8.17
C SER A 16 0.54 -0.38 8.70
N THR A 17 -0.10 0.57 7.99
CA THR A 17 -1.53 1.02 8.14
C THR A 17 -1.95 2.05 7.04
N ILE A 18 -3.13 2.71 7.13
CA ILE A 18 -4.05 3.01 5.98
C ILE A 18 -4.76 4.39 6.01
N GLY A 19 -5.03 5.01 4.83
CA GLY A 19 -6.29 5.77 4.55
C GLY A 19 -6.29 7.05 3.65
N ILE A 20 -7.17 7.10 2.60
CA ILE A 20 -8.14 8.21 2.25
C ILE A 20 -7.56 9.58 1.67
N LYS A 21 -8.18 10.50 0.87
CA LYS A 21 -9.38 10.63 -0.06
C LYS A 21 -9.32 11.93 -0.97
N ILE A 22 -10.44 12.28 -1.67
CA ILE A 22 -10.96 13.63 -2.14
C ILE A 22 -10.59 14.12 -3.59
N LEU A 23 -11.44 14.74 -4.44
CA LEU A 23 -12.88 14.60 -4.83
C LEU A 23 -13.27 15.52 -6.07
N MET A 24 -13.74 14.99 -7.22
CA MET A 24 -14.65 15.68 -8.20
C MET A 24 -15.25 14.71 -9.27
N MET A 25 -16.14 15.15 -10.18
CA MET A 25 -17.11 14.33 -11.00
C MET A 25 -16.90 14.24 -12.53
N ILE A 26 -17.32 13.12 -13.18
CA ILE A 26 -18.07 13.03 -14.48
C ILE A 26 -18.63 11.59 -14.76
N SER A 27 -19.52 11.44 -15.76
CA SER A 27 -20.38 10.27 -16.03
C SER A 27 -19.72 9.09 -16.77
N SER A 28 -20.20 7.86 -16.51
CA SER A 28 -20.03 6.66 -17.36
C SER A 28 -21.28 5.76 -17.29
N THR A 29 -21.51 4.92 -18.31
CA THR A 29 -22.72 4.08 -18.42
C THR A 29 -22.71 2.88 -17.47
N SER A 30 -23.89 2.55 -16.96
CA SER A 30 -24.08 1.55 -15.90
C SER A 30 -24.48 0.17 -16.42
N LEU A 31 -23.78 -0.86 -15.93
CA LEU A 31 -24.18 -2.24 -16.13
C LEU A 31 -25.50 -2.50 -15.39
N HIS A 32 -26.55 -2.87 -16.11
CA HIS A 32 -27.87 -3.11 -15.52
C HIS A 32 -27.87 -4.39 -14.67
N GLY A 33 -28.71 -4.47 -13.62
CA GLY A 33 -28.73 -5.61 -12.69
C GLY A 33 -28.89 -6.99 -13.37
N HIS A 34 -29.69 -7.09 -14.45
CA HIS A 34 -29.80 -8.32 -15.25
C HIS A 34 -28.50 -8.75 -15.95
N ALA A 35 -27.57 -7.83 -16.22
CA ALA A 35 -26.26 -8.15 -16.77
C ALA A 35 -25.26 -8.44 -15.64
N TYR A 36 -25.32 -7.69 -14.53
CA TYR A 36 -24.53 -7.94 -13.33
C TYR A 36 -24.76 -9.34 -12.72
N ASN A 37 -26.01 -9.83 -12.62
CA ASN A 37 -26.30 -11.17 -12.11
C ASN A 37 -25.75 -12.32 -13.00
N ARG A 38 -25.28 -12.01 -14.22
CA ARG A 38 -24.62 -12.98 -15.12
C ARG A 38 -23.10 -13.01 -15.00
N LEU A 39 -22.51 -12.13 -14.18
CA LEU A 39 -21.10 -12.23 -13.81
C LEU A 39 -20.89 -13.47 -12.92
N PRO A 40 -19.70 -14.10 -12.94
CA PRO A 40 -19.44 -15.30 -12.14
C PRO A 40 -19.42 -14.99 -10.64
N ASP A 41 -19.74 -16.00 -9.83
CA ASP A 41 -19.55 -15.92 -8.38
C ASP A 41 -18.04 -16.05 -8.04
N VAL A 42 -17.59 -15.48 -6.91
CA VAL A 42 -16.18 -15.53 -6.47
C VAL A 42 -15.60 -16.96 -6.45
N SER A 43 -16.42 -17.96 -6.13
CA SER A 43 -16.05 -19.39 -6.11
C SER A 43 -15.87 -20.05 -7.48
N GLN A 44 -16.24 -19.37 -8.58
CA GLN A 44 -16.11 -19.84 -9.96
C GLN A 44 -14.90 -19.21 -10.67
N LEU A 45 -14.27 -18.22 -10.03
CA LEU A 45 -13.15 -17.48 -10.58
C LEU A 45 -11.90 -18.33 -10.77
N LYS A 46 -11.04 -17.90 -11.69
CA LYS A 46 -9.70 -18.41 -11.93
C LYS A 46 -8.75 -17.24 -12.07
N SER A 47 -7.53 -17.37 -11.57
CA SER A 47 -6.48 -16.43 -11.92
C SER A 47 -6.23 -16.47 -13.44
N PRO A 48 -5.96 -15.34 -14.10
CA PRO A 48 -5.18 -15.38 -15.34
C PRO A 48 -3.82 -16.04 -15.07
N GLY A 49 -3.18 -16.55 -16.13
CA GLY A 49 -1.76 -16.91 -16.09
C GLY A 49 -0.89 -15.68 -15.87
N ASP A 50 0.28 -15.87 -15.28
CA ASP A 50 1.24 -14.80 -14.98
C ASP A 50 1.64 -14.05 -16.26
N GLU A 51 1.77 -14.77 -17.38
CA GLU A 51 2.06 -14.22 -18.71
C GLU A 51 1.08 -13.12 -19.17
N HIS A 52 -0.18 -13.19 -18.74
CA HIS A 52 -1.16 -12.15 -19.06
C HIS A 52 -1.07 -10.95 -18.11
N LEU A 53 -0.60 -11.16 -16.88
CA LEU A 53 -0.38 -10.09 -15.90
C LEU A 53 0.88 -9.29 -16.25
N GLU A 54 1.90 -9.95 -16.82
CA GLU A 54 3.09 -9.32 -17.41
C GLU A 54 2.73 -8.41 -18.59
N ALA A 55 2.05 -8.93 -19.62
CA ALA A 55 1.67 -8.15 -20.79
C ALA A 55 0.69 -6.99 -20.46
N LEU A 56 -0.19 -7.18 -19.47
CA LEU A 56 -1.06 -6.11 -18.99
C LEU A 56 -0.34 -5.08 -18.12
N TRP A 57 0.72 -5.45 -17.40
CA TRP A 57 1.59 -4.49 -16.71
C TRP A 57 2.24 -3.53 -17.73
N ASP A 58 2.88 -4.06 -18.78
CA ASP A 58 3.53 -3.25 -19.80
C ASP A 58 2.56 -2.24 -20.44
N LEU A 59 1.33 -2.68 -20.74
CA LEU A 59 0.27 -1.82 -21.25
C LEU A 59 -0.16 -0.72 -20.26
N PHE A 60 -0.31 -1.04 -18.97
CA PHE A 60 -0.66 -0.04 -17.95
C PHE A 60 0.50 0.92 -17.64
N VAL A 61 1.75 0.55 -17.96
CA VAL A 61 2.93 1.42 -17.92
C VAL A 61 3.01 2.32 -19.14
N GLU A 62 2.90 1.78 -20.36
CA GLU A 62 2.96 2.53 -21.63
C GLU A 62 1.98 3.71 -21.64
N TYR A 63 0.74 3.47 -21.20
CA TYR A 63 -0.31 4.50 -21.14
C TYR A 63 -0.35 5.28 -19.82
N GLY A 64 0.56 5.00 -18.88
CA GLY A 64 0.72 5.75 -17.62
C GLY A 64 -0.40 5.57 -16.59
N VAL A 65 -1.27 4.57 -16.74
CA VAL A 65 -2.49 4.39 -15.92
C VAL A 65 -2.28 3.55 -14.65
N HIS A 66 -1.18 2.78 -14.56
CA HIS A 66 -0.85 1.90 -13.43
C HIS A 66 -0.99 2.54 -12.04
N ARG A 67 -0.67 3.83 -11.89
CA ARG A 67 -0.78 4.55 -10.59
C ARG A 67 -2.21 4.87 -10.14
N THR A 68 -3.20 4.55 -10.97
CA THR A 68 -4.61 4.95 -10.80
C THR A 68 -5.57 3.80 -11.05
N TYR A 69 -5.15 2.81 -11.82
CA TYR A 69 -5.95 1.67 -12.23
C TYR A 69 -5.18 0.36 -12.11
N GLY A 70 -5.90 -0.69 -11.68
CA GLY A 70 -5.44 -2.05 -11.60
C GLY A 70 -6.40 -3.02 -12.29
N LEU A 71 -6.09 -4.31 -12.24
CA LEU A 71 -6.96 -5.36 -12.73
C LEU A 71 -7.85 -5.89 -11.61
N ILE A 72 -9.06 -6.31 -11.95
CA ILE A 72 -9.97 -7.04 -11.05
C ILE A 72 -10.53 -8.27 -11.77
N LEU A 73 -10.72 -9.38 -11.06
CA LEU A 73 -11.52 -10.49 -11.55
C LEU A 73 -12.99 -10.06 -11.57
N VAL A 74 -13.60 -10.02 -12.76
CA VAL A 74 -14.99 -9.60 -12.92
C VAL A 74 -15.90 -10.63 -12.28
N HIS A 75 -16.68 -10.23 -11.27
CA HIS A 75 -17.51 -11.14 -10.49
C HIS A 75 -18.76 -10.44 -9.93
N LYS A 76 -19.64 -11.21 -9.29
CA LYS A 76 -20.75 -10.68 -8.48
C LYS A 76 -20.63 -11.06 -7.00
N HIS A 77 -21.10 -10.13 -6.17
CA HIS A 77 -21.18 -10.21 -4.71
C HIS A 77 -22.46 -10.91 -4.23
N ALA A 78 -23.58 -10.72 -4.96
CA ALA A 78 -24.92 -11.23 -4.65
C ALA A 78 -25.84 -11.09 -5.89
N GLU A 79 -27.04 -11.69 -5.87
CA GLU A 79 -28.10 -11.38 -6.84
C GLU A 79 -28.77 -10.03 -6.52
N ILE A 80 -28.89 -9.13 -7.51
CA ILE A 80 -29.55 -7.82 -7.35
C ILE A 80 -30.78 -7.67 -8.26
N GLN A 81 -31.65 -6.72 -7.95
CA GLN A 81 -32.82 -6.41 -8.79
C GLN A 81 -32.40 -5.67 -10.08
N PRO A 82 -33.20 -5.72 -11.17
CA PRO A 82 -32.81 -5.14 -12.46
C PRO A 82 -32.54 -3.63 -12.43
N ASN A 83 -33.14 -2.94 -11.47
CA ASN A 83 -33.03 -1.51 -11.18
C ASN A 83 -32.08 -1.19 -10.01
N GLN A 84 -31.18 -2.10 -9.65
CA GLN A 84 -30.13 -1.90 -8.66
C GLN A 84 -28.73 -2.00 -9.27
N VAL A 85 -27.76 -1.43 -8.54
CA VAL A 85 -26.31 -1.60 -8.74
C VAL A 85 -25.64 -1.86 -7.39
N MET A 86 -24.44 -2.43 -7.39
CA MET A 86 -23.62 -2.54 -6.18
C MET A 86 -22.93 -1.23 -5.83
N VAL A 87 -23.01 -0.82 -4.57
CA VAL A 87 -22.34 0.37 -4.05
C VAL A 87 -21.54 0.02 -2.80
N HIS A 88 -20.24 0.29 -2.88
CA HIS A 88 -19.29 0.28 -1.77
C HIS A 88 -19.49 1.51 -0.88
N HIS A 89 -19.71 1.24 0.40
CA HIS A 89 -19.76 2.18 1.51
C HIS A 89 -18.58 1.88 2.45
N GLY A 90 -17.40 2.42 2.10
CA GLY A 90 -16.15 2.13 2.82
C GLY A 90 -15.67 0.71 2.54
N MET A 91 -15.82 -0.19 3.51
CA MET A 91 -15.43 -1.61 3.45
C MET A 91 -16.63 -2.57 3.31
N SER A 92 -17.81 -2.04 2.97
CA SER A 92 -19.05 -2.82 2.84
C SER A 92 -19.69 -2.58 1.47
N CYS A 93 -19.98 -3.65 0.73
CA CYS A 93 -20.62 -3.56 -0.59
C CYS A 93 -22.08 -3.99 -0.51
N SER A 94 -23.02 -3.20 -1.05
CA SER A 94 -24.47 -3.45 -0.94
C SER A 94 -25.29 -2.99 -2.16
N PRO A 95 -26.45 -3.62 -2.46
CA PRO A 95 -27.31 -3.21 -3.57
C PRO A 95 -28.08 -1.90 -3.27
N VAL A 96 -28.00 -0.92 -4.18
CA VAL A 96 -28.71 0.38 -4.09
C VAL A 96 -29.52 0.60 -5.36
N LEU A 97 -30.67 1.28 -5.25
CA LEU A 97 -31.57 1.55 -6.39
C LEU A 97 -30.97 2.58 -7.37
N ASN A 98 -31.19 2.37 -8.66
CA ASN A 98 -30.69 3.25 -9.73
C ASN A 98 -31.30 4.67 -9.69
N SER A 99 -32.48 4.83 -9.07
CA SER A 99 -33.07 6.14 -8.76
C SER A 99 -32.21 6.98 -7.81
N ASP A 100 -31.57 6.33 -6.84
CA ASP A 100 -30.94 6.98 -5.69
C ASP A 100 -29.54 7.48 -6.06
N LEU A 101 -28.94 6.87 -7.09
CA LEU A 101 -27.68 7.29 -7.71
C LEU A 101 -27.72 8.77 -8.14
N GLY A 102 -28.85 9.24 -8.68
CA GLY A 102 -29.04 10.64 -9.09
C GLY A 102 -29.03 11.65 -7.93
N THR A 103 -29.04 11.18 -6.68
CA THR A 103 -28.99 12.00 -5.45
C THR A 103 -27.70 11.85 -4.65
N ARG A 104 -26.79 10.96 -5.07
CA ARG A 104 -25.56 10.61 -4.35
C ARG A 104 -24.34 10.90 -5.23
N ALA A 105 -23.27 11.41 -4.62
CA ALA A 105 -22.00 11.63 -5.30
C ALA A 105 -21.24 10.30 -5.46
N ILE A 106 -21.74 9.42 -6.32
CA ILE A 106 -21.12 8.11 -6.61
C ILE A 106 -20.05 8.21 -7.69
N SER A 107 -19.14 7.24 -7.71
CA SER A 107 -18.15 7.04 -8.75
C SER A 107 -18.16 5.56 -9.18
N GLY A 108 -18.06 5.25 -10.47
CA GLY A 108 -17.84 3.87 -10.91
C GLY A 108 -16.49 3.38 -10.38
N ARG A 109 -16.47 2.24 -9.69
CA ARG A 109 -15.29 1.68 -9.02
C ARG A 109 -14.62 0.62 -9.90
N SER A 110 -15.42 -0.39 -10.25
CA SER A 110 -15.01 -1.60 -10.97
C SER A 110 -15.76 -1.66 -12.29
N PHE A 111 -15.04 -1.93 -13.38
CA PHE A 111 -15.52 -1.83 -14.75
C PHE A 111 -15.22 -3.11 -15.52
N CYS A 112 -16.21 -3.64 -16.25
CA CYS A 112 -16.08 -4.84 -17.06
C CYS A 112 -16.35 -4.52 -18.54
N LEU A 113 -15.80 -5.32 -19.46
CA LEU A 113 -16.13 -5.17 -20.87
C LEU A 113 -17.52 -5.78 -21.16
N HIS A 114 -18.48 -4.96 -21.60
CA HIS A 114 -19.83 -5.43 -21.92
C HIS A 114 -20.28 -4.88 -23.28
N TYR A 115 -20.55 -5.79 -24.23
CA TYR A 115 -20.81 -5.48 -25.64
C TYR A 115 -19.75 -4.55 -26.29
N GLY A 116 -18.46 -4.78 -25.98
CA GLY A 116 -17.34 -4.02 -26.54
C GLY A 116 -17.12 -2.63 -25.93
N VAL A 117 -17.83 -2.28 -24.85
CA VAL A 117 -17.67 -1.01 -24.11
C VAL A 117 -17.42 -1.32 -22.64
N PHE A 118 -16.48 -0.63 -22.00
CA PHE A 118 -16.30 -0.75 -20.55
C PHE A 118 -17.45 -0.09 -19.80
N GLN A 119 -18.12 -0.84 -18.93
CA GLN A 119 -19.27 -0.39 -18.14
C GLN A 119 -18.97 -0.57 -16.65
N ALA A 120 -19.32 0.43 -15.84
CA ALA A 120 -19.21 0.33 -14.39
C ALA A 120 -20.25 -0.68 -13.87
N TYR A 121 -19.81 -1.65 -13.08
CA TYR A 121 -20.66 -2.70 -12.50
C TYR A 121 -20.67 -2.65 -10.96
N GLU A 122 -19.64 -2.04 -10.36
CA GLU A 122 -19.63 -1.59 -8.96
C GLU A 122 -19.37 -0.08 -8.89
N TYR A 123 -19.83 0.55 -7.81
CA TYR A 123 -19.66 1.97 -7.53
C TYR A 123 -19.11 2.19 -6.13
N ASP A 124 -18.39 3.27 -5.90
CA ASP A 124 -18.18 3.83 -4.56
C ASP A 124 -19.23 4.91 -4.29
N SER A 125 -19.72 4.99 -3.05
CA SER A 125 -20.60 6.08 -2.60
C SER A 125 -19.86 7.39 -2.24
N HIS A 126 -18.53 7.35 -2.16
CA HIS A 126 -17.73 8.32 -1.39
C HIS A 126 -16.31 8.61 -1.92
N THR A 127 -15.93 8.15 -3.12
CA THR A 127 -14.58 8.37 -3.69
C THR A 127 -14.52 9.52 -4.70
N THR A 128 -13.31 9.90 -5.07
CA THR A 128 -13.01 10.67 -6.27
C THR A 128 -13.64 10.03 -7.51
N VAL A 129 -14.37 10.81 -8.32
CA VAL A 129 -14.67 10.37 -9.69
C VAL A 129 -13.44 10.64 -10.56
N ILE A 130 -12.44 9.78 -10.35
CA ILE A 130 -11.45 9.46 -11.37
C ILE A 130 -12.27 9.04 -12.60
N ASN A 131 -12.16 9.82 -13.69
CA ASN A 131 -12.76 9.46 -14.96
C ASN A 131 -12.04 8.23 -15.52
N LEU A 132 -12.75 7.40 -16.29
CA LEU A 132 -12.12 6.33 -17.05
C LEU A 132 -10.89 6.86 -17.82
N PRO A 133 -9.82 6.06 -17.96
CA PRO A 133 -8.63 6.46 -18.69
C PRO A 133 -8.95 6.74 -20.17
N ASN A 134 -7.99 7.36 -20.87
CA ASN A 134 -8.23 7.84 -22.22
C ASN A 134 -8.61 6.72 -23.22
N ASP A 135 -9.37 7.08 -24.26
CA ASP A 135 -9.86 6.14 -25.27
C ASP A 135 -8.74 5.26 -25.87
N PRO A 136 -7.51 5.75 -26.15
CA PRO A 136 -6.41 4.92 -26.64
C PRO A 136 -6.02 3.76 -25.72
N PHE A 137 -5.96 3.96 -24.40
CA PHE A 137 -5.70 2.85 -23.47
C PHE A 137 -6.88 1.88 -23.43
N LEU A 138 -8.11 2.39 -23.36
CA LEU A 138 -9.31 1.55 -23.30
C LEU A 138 -9.46 0.69 -24.57
N GLU A 139 -9.07 1.22 -25.74
CA GLU A 139 -9.05 0.48 -27.00
C GLU A 139 -8.02 -0.66 -26.96
N ALA A 140 -6.77 -0.37 -26.57
CA ALA A 140 -5.71 -1.38 -26.50
C ALA A 140 -5.99 -2.46 -25.44
N PHE A 141 -6.49 -2.06 -24.26
CA PHE A 141 -6.89 -2.99 -23.20
C PHE A 141 -8.10 -3.85 -23.62
N ARG A 142 -9.09 -3.25 -24.31
CA ARG A 142 -10.20 -4.00 -24.92
C ARG A 142 -9.70 -5.02 -25.93
N GLN A 143 -8.81 -4.63 -26.84
CA GLN A 143 -8.27 -5.51 -27.87
C GLN A 143 -7.58 -6.72 -27.23
N TYR A 144 -6.65 -6.48 -26.30
CA TYR A 144 -5.94 -7.54 -25.58
C TYR A 144 -6.89 -8.50 -24.85
N LEU A 145 -7.88 -7.99 -24.11
CA LEU A 145 -8.86 -8.83 -23.41
C LEU A 145 -9.70 -9.71 -24.36
N VAL A 146 -10.01 -9.22 -25.57
CA VAL A 146 -10.81 -9.98 -26.56
C VAL A 146 -9.94 -11.01 -27.30
N GLU A 147 -8.69 -10.68 -27.61
CA GLU A 147 -7.75 -11.58 -28.31
C GLU A 147 -7.38 -12.77 -27.41
N GLU A 148 -7.02 -12.51 -26.14
CA GLU A 148 -6.68 -13.53 -25.15
C GLU A 148 -7.90 -14.16 -24.43
N ARG A 149 -9.13 -13.72 -24.77
CA ARG A 149 -10.41 -14.22 -24.20
C ARG A 149 -10.55 -14.04 -22.68
N LEU A 150 -9.97 -12.96 -22.19
CA LEU A 150 -10.02 -12.49 -20.80
C LEU A 150 -11.17 -11.48 -20.58
N ASP A 151 -11.94 -11.15 -21.61
CA ASP A 151 -13.04 -10.16 -21.60
C ASP A 151 -14.15 -10.43 -20.57
N LEU A 152 -14.39 -11.71 -20.24
CA LEU A 152 -15.33 -12.13 -19.20
C LEU A 152 -14.65 -12.50 -17.86
N THR A 153 -13.32 -12.36 -17.78
CA THR A 153 -12.50 -12.74 -16.61
C THR A 153 -11.89 -11.51 -15.92
N LEU A 154 -11.35 -10.57 -16.68
CA LEU A 154 -10.64 -9.39 -16.18
C LEU A 154 -11.38 -8.09 -16.51
N GLY A 155 -11.32 -7.17 -15.55
CA GLY A 155 -11.86 -5.83 -15.64
C GLY A 155 -10.86 -4.81 -15.10
N LEU A 156 -11.25 -3.54 -15.18
CA LEU A 156 -10.49 -2.41 -14.66
C LEU A 156 -11.05 -2.01 -13.29
N THR A 157 -10.20 -1.85 -12.26
CA THR A 157 -10.61 -1.31 -10.95
C THR A 157 -9.81 -0.07 -10.58
N LYS A 158 -10.44 0.88 -9.90
CA LYS A 158 -9.79 2.08 -9.37
C LYS A 158 -8.90 1.75 -8.18
N ILE A 159 -7.63 2.11 -8.31
CA ILE A 159 -6.70 2.10 -7.18
C ILE A 159 -6.87 3.42 -6.43
N ASP A 160 -7.35 3.36 -5.19
CA ASP A 160 -6.98 4.36 -4.18
C ASP A 160 -5.60 3.93 -3.63
N PRO A 161 -4.52 4.72 -3.86
CA PRO A 161 -3.17 4.39 -3.41
C PRO A 161 -3.00 4.54 -1.88
N ASN A 162 -3.98 5.13 -1.19
CA ASN A 162 -3.96 5.33 0.26
C ASN A 162 -4.72 4.21 1.00
N LEU A 163 -5.51 3.40 0.29
CA LEU A 163 -6.24 2.24 0.83
C LEU A 163 -5.47 0.93 0.61
N PRO A 164 -5.65 -0.07 1.49
CA PRO A 164 -4.97 -1.36 1.35
C PRO A 164 -5.54 -2.14 0.16
N PRO A 165 -4.93 -3.28 -0.20
CA PRO A 165 -5.62 -4.37 -0.86
C PRO A 165 -6.77 -4.83 0.04
N LEU A 166 -7.95 -4.97 -0.54
CA LEU A 166 -9.11 -5.52 0.14
C LEU A 166 -9.11 -7.03 -0.04
N MET A 167 -9.27 -7.80 1.04
CA MET A 167 -9.62 -9.21 0.95
C MET A 167 -11.12 -9.34 1.17
N GLU A 168 -11.83 -9.80 0.15
CA GLU A 168 -13.28 -9.96 0.22
C GLU A 168 -13.65 -11.35 0.75
N SER A 169 -14.58 -11.38 1.70
CA SER A 169 -15.17 -12.62 2.20
C SER A 169 -16.70 -12.53 2.25
N CYS A 170 -17.35 -13.55 1.69
CA CYS A 170 -18.81 -13.63 1.65
C CYS A 170 -19.35 -14.24 2.95
N ALA A 171 -19.92 -13.39 3.82
CA ALA A 171 -20.70 -13.85 4.96
C ALA A 171 -22.20 -13.91 4.57
N ASP A 172 -22.81 -15.10 4.74
CA ASP A 172 -24.26 -15.36 4.61
C ASP A 172 -24.97 -14.81 3.34
N GLY A 173 -24.21 -14.64 2.25
CA GLY A 173 -24.75 -14.42 0.89
C GLY A 173 -25.48 -13.09 0.67
N LYS A 174 -25.27 -12.08 1.54
CA LYS A 174 -25.91 -10.74 1.39
C LYS A 174 -25.02 -9.55 1.71
N VAL A 175 -23.86 -9.77 2.34
CA VAL A 175 -22.87 -8.72 2.63
C VAL A 175 -21.49 -9.30 2.35
N ILE A 176 -20.71 -8.60 1.53
CA ILE A 176 -19.26 -8.81 1.49
C ILE A 176 -18.64 -7.82 2.46
N ASN A 177 -17.91 -8.37 3.43
CA ASN A 177 -16.98 -7.61 4.25
C ASN A 177 -15.63 -7.59 3.53
N SER A 178 -15.17 -6.39 3.16
CA SER A 178 -13.80 -6.16 2.74
C SER A 178 -12.93 -6.01 4.00
N GLU A 179 -12.28 -7.09 4.46
CA GLU A 179 -11.43 -7.00 5.64
C GLU A 179 -10.00 -6.58 5.27
N PRO A 180 -9.36 -5.69 6.04
CA PRO A 180 -7.92 -5.48 5.94
C PRO A 180 -7.21 -6.77 6.39
N VAL A 181 -6.17 -7.18 5.67
CA VAL A 181 -5.51 -8.49 5.82
C VAL A 181 -5.14 -8.80 7.28
N SER A 182 -5.93 -9.65 7.95
CA SER A 182 -5.52 -10.34 9.16
C SER A 182 -4.54 -11.45 8.80
N LEU A 183 -3.36 -11.44 9.43
CA LEU A 183 -2.34 -12.47 9.21
C LEU A 183 -2.56 -13.75 10.04
N GLU A 184 -3.61 -13.81 10.86
CA GLU A 184 -3.93 -14.98 11.68
C GLU A 184 -5.09 -15.80 11.08
N GLY A 185 -4.75 -17.00 10.59
CA GLY A 185 -5.70 -18.11 10.44
C GLY A 185 -6.45 -18.27 9.11
N ALA A 186 -6.42 -17.29 8.20
CA ALA A 186 -7.08 -17.42 6.90
C ALA A 186 -6.38 -18.48 6.01
N ALA A 187 -7.17 -19.44 5.49
CA ALA A 187 -6.72 -20.31 4.40
C ALA A 187 -6.46 -19.46 3.13
N ALA A 188 -5.53 -19.89 2.28
CA ALA A 188 -5.02 -19.09 1.17
C ALA A 188 -6.12 -18.73 0.14
N ALA A 189 -6.72 -17.55 0.32
CA ALA A 189 -7.67 -16.96 -0.60
C ALA A 189 -6.94 -16.40 -1.83
N GLN A 190 -7.50 -16.65 -3.01
CA GLN A 190 -6.97 -16.17 -4.29
C GLN A 190 -7.09 -14.64 -4.37
N PRO A 191 -6.07 -13.92 -4.89
CA PRO A 191 -6.23 -12.50 -5.19
C PRO A 191 -7.33 -12.30 -6.25
N ILE A 192 -8.21 -11.32 -5.99
CA ILE A 192 -9.23 -10.87 -6.94
C ILE A 192 -8.92 -9.49 -7.54
N GLU A 193 -7.95 -8.77 -6.98
CA GLU A 193 -7.48 -7.45 -7.45
C GLU A 193 -5.94 -7.45 -7.55
N TRP A 194 -5.41 -6.91 -8.65
CA TRP A 194 -3.98 -6.64 -8.85
C TRP A 194 -3.75 -5.14 -8.94
N LYS A 195 -2.90 -4.61 -8.06
CA LYS A 195 -2.44 -3.22 -8.12
C LYS A 195 -1.08 -3.20 -8.80
N PHE A 196 -0.98 -2.43 -9.88
CA PHE A 196 0.26 -2.25 -10.63
C PHE A 196 1.09 -1.12 -10.02
N GLY A 197 2.38 -1.36 -9.80
CA GLY A 197 3.27 -0.35 -9.19
C GLY A 197 4.72 -0.60 -9.55
N GLU A 198 5.48 0.48 -9.70
CA GLU A 198 6.91 0.43 -10.01
C GLU A 198 7.68 -0.38 -8.97
N VAL A 199 8.33 -1.42 -9.48
CA VAL A 199 9.35 -2.21 -8.82
C VAL A 199 10.50 -2.32 -9.80
N ASP A 200 11.70 -1.96 -9.35
CA ASP A 200 12.88 -1.86 -10.20
C ASP A 200 13.23 -3.23 -10.83
N ASP A 201 13.23 -3.28 -12.17
CA ASP A 201 13.78 -4.32 -13.06
C ASP A 201 13.43 -5.81 -12.82
N CYS A 202 12.45 -6.15 -11.96
CA CYS A 202 11.94 -7.52 -11.78
C CYS A 202 10.42 -7.57 -11.55
N LEU A 203 9.73 -8.32 -12.41
CA LEU A 203 8.27 -8.54 -12.43
C LEU A 203 7.69 -8.95 -11.06
N PRO A 204 6.67 -8.23 -10.55
CA PRO A 204 5.93 -8.68 -9.38
C PRO A 204 4.41 -8.45 -9.46
N ILE A 205 3.65 -9.49 -9.15
CA ILE A 205 2.26 -9.34 -8.67
C ILE A 205 2.30 -8.64 -7.29
N VAL A 206 2.03 -7.33 -7.26
CA VAL A 206 2.10 -6.56 -6.00
C VAL A 206 0.78 -6.61 -5.24
N VAL A 207 0.70 -7.54 -4.28
CA VAL A 207 -0.18 -7.35 -3.10
C VAL A 207 0.41 -6.21 -2.27
N VAL A 208 -0.13 -4.99 -2.43
CA VAL A 208 0.41 -3.76 -1.83
C VAL A 208 0.25 -3.75 -0.32
N THR A 209 1.20 -4.30 0.41
CA THR A 209 1.29 -4.09 1.86
C THR A 209 1.62 -2.62 2.13
N ASN A 210 0.63 -1.83 2.56
CA ASN A 210 0.78 -0.40 2.86
C ASN A 210 1.72 -0.20 4.05
N TYR A 211 3.01 -0.05 3.78
CA TYR A 211 4.02 0.11 4.81
C TYR A 211 3.99 1.52 5.42
N HIS A 212 4.06 1.60 6.74
CA HIS A 212 4.26 2.84 7.48
C HIS A 212 5.76 3.01 7.82
N TRP A 213 6.32 4.17 7.53
CA TRP A 213 7.76 4.43 7.60
C TRP A 213 8.08 5.36 8.77
N ALA A 214 9.14 5.04 9.51
CA ALA A 214 9.63 5.83 10.63
C ALA A 214 11.16 5.81 10.69
N LEU A 215 11.76 6.79 11.36
CA LEU A 215 13.18 6.79 11.69
C LEU A 215 13.39 6.32 13.13
N MET A 216 14.54 5.70 13.41
CA MET A 216 14.99 5.34 14.74
C MET A 216 16.45 5.73 14.96
N ARG A 217 16.76 6.26 16.14
CA ARG A 217 18.11 6.24 16.71
C ARG A 217 18.24 5.01 17.61
N GLY A 218 19.34 4.27 17.49
CA GLY A 218 19.66 3.15 18.37
C GLY A 218 21.17 2.89 18.50
N PRO A 219 21.60 1.98 19.39
CA PRO A 219 23.00 1.55 19.46
C PRO A 219 23.38 0.75 18.21
N TYR A 220 24.65 0.81 17.79
CA TYR A 220 25.15 0.06 16.63
C TYR A 220 25.14 -1.47 16.86
N LYS A 221 25.22 -1.91 18.11
CA LYS A 221 25.08 -3.32 18.52
C LYS A 221 23.94 -3.41 19.52
N GLU A 222 22.97 -4.27 19.23
CA GLU A 222 21.88 -4.55 20.15
C GLU A 222 22.35 -5.50 21.25
N ILE A 223 22.28 -5.02 22.50
CA ILE A 223 22.47 -5.81 23.72
C ILE A 223 21.16 -5.84 24.54
N PRO A 224 20.94 -6.81 25.44
CA PRO A 224 19.77 -6.80 26.32
C PRO A 224 19.66 -5.49 27.10
N GLY A 225 18.49 -4.85 27.06
CA GLY A 225 18.27 -3.51 27.62
C GLY A 225 18.64 -2.33 26.72
N SER A 226 18.92 -2.56 25.43
CA SER A 226 19.12 -1.49 24.43
C SER A 226 17.84 -0.68 24.23
N THR A 227 17.90 0.62 24.49
CA THR A 227 16.82 1.56 24.16
C THR A 227 16.97 2.11 22.75
N TYR A 228 15.83 2.39 22.13
CA TYR A 228 15.71 3.01 20.82
C TYR A 228 14.88 4.29 20.94
N THR A 229 14.97 5.16 19.95
CA THR A 229 14.19 6.42 19.92
C THR A 229 13.55 6.55 18.56
N ARG A 230 12.21 6.43 18.48
CA ARG A 230 11.44 6.49 17.22
C ARG A 230 11.04 7.94 16.93
N PHE A 231 11.05 8.29 15.65
CA PHE A 231 10.63 9.58 15.10
C PHE A 231 9.74 9.31 13.88
N HIS A 232 8.50 9.80 13.88
CA HIS A 232 7.61 9.66 12.73
C HIS A 232 6.48 10.69 12.70
N ALA A 233 6.02 11.01 11.49
CA ALA A 233 4.66 11.51 11.31
C ALA A 233 3.68 10.33 11.35
N LYS A 234 2.72 10.34 12.27
CA LYS A 234 1.60 9.39 12.32
C LYS A 234 0.27 10.11 12.19
N ASN A 235 -0.74 9.41 11.70
CA ASN A 235 -2.11 9.91 11.68
C ASN A 235 -2.82 9.44 12.97
N GLU A 236 -3.38 10.36 13.74
CA GLU A 236 -4.27 10.04 14.85
C GLU A 236 -5.74 10.29 14.47
N PRO A 237 -6.63 9.29 14.63
CA PRO A 237 -8.05 9.46 14.34
C PRO A 237 -8.71 10.28 15.46
N SER A 238 -9.01 11.55 15.18
CA SER A 238 -9.86 12.37 16.06
C SER A 238 -11.35 12.17 15.75
N SER A 239 -12.23 12.71 16.59
CA SER A 239 -13.69 12.56 16.46
C SER A 239 -14.35 13.41 15.37
N SER A 240 -13.59 14.20 14.59
CA SER A 240 -14.10 14.94 13.42
C SER A 240 -13.22 14.81 12.19
N ASP A 241 -11.90 14.89 12.37
CA ASP A 241 -10.91 14.94 11.29
C ASP A 241 -9.71 14.03 11.59
N SER A 242 -9.02 13.55 10.56
CA SER A 242 -7.75 12.87 10.74
C SER A 242 -6.65 13.93 10.97
N VAL A 243 -5.73 13.68 11.91
CA VAL A 243 -4.68 14.66 12.26
C VAL A 243 -3.31 13.99 12.20
N TRP A 244 -2.47 14.47 11.29
CA TRP A 244 -1.05 14.10 11.28
C TRP A 244 -0.31 14.82 12.39
N ILE A 245 0.38 14.07 13.25
CA ILE A 245 1.27 14.60 14.29
C ILE A 245 2.67 14.00 14.19
N TYR A 246 3.67 14.80 14.57
CA TYR A 246 5.02 14.30 14.83
C TYR A 246 5.05 13.63 16.21
N GLU A 247 5.41 12.35 16.25
CA GLU A 247 5.68 11.60 17.47
C GLU A 247 7.18 11.30 17.59
N HIS A 248 7.70 11.57 18.79
CA HIS A 248 9.06 11.28 19.22
C HIS A 248 9.01 10.69 20.63
N HIS A 249 9.42 9.42 20.76
CA HIS A 249 9.49 8.73 22.05
C HIS A 249 10.65 7.73 22.11
N THR A 250 11.06 7.41 23.33
CA THR A 250 12.01 6.34 23.61
C THR A 250 11.27 5.03 23.84
N VAL A 251 11.80 3.96 23.24
CA VAL A 251 11.23 2.63 23.15
C VAL A 251 12.20 1.65 23.84
N GLU A 252 11.74 0.97 24.89
CA GLU A 252 12.55 -0.01 25.64
C GLU A 252 12.51 -1.43 25.04
N ASN A 253 11.55 -1.71 24.16
CA ASN A 253 11.42 -2.99 23.45
C ASN A 253 11.21 -2.74 21.96
N VAL A 254 12.17 -3.20 21.14
CA VAL A 254 12.18 -3.09 19.68
C VAL A 254 10.86 -3.56 19.04
N LEU A 255 10.19 -4.56 19.63
CA LEU A 255 8.94 -5.13 19.13
C LEU A 255 7.68 -4.34 19.52
N GLU A 256 7.78 -3.00 19.59
CA GLU A 256 6.56 -2.18 19.53
C GLU A 256 5.78 -2.52 18.24
N ARG A 257 4.47 -2.68 18.41
CA ARG A 257 3.56 -3.45 17.53
C ARG A 257 3.83 -3.27 16.03
N ALA A 258 4.00 -4.40 15.35
CA ALA A 258 4.11 -4.55 13.90
C ALA A 258 5.37 -3.98 13.20
N LEU A 259 6.47 -3.74 13.92
CA LEU A 259 7.78 -3.55 13.28
C LEU A 259 8.20 -4.82 12.50
N LEU A 260 8.37 -4.71 11.19
CA LEU A 260 8.80 -5.82 10.32
C LEU A 260 10.33 -5.88 10.18
N VAL A 261 10.95 -4.79 9.73
CA VAL A 261 12.41 -4.73 9.51
C VAL A 261 13.03 -3.41 9.95
N ARG A 262 14.34 -3.46 10.14
CA ARG A 262 15.23 -2.33 10.43
C ARG A 262 16.32 -2.23 9.35
N VAL A 263 16.55 -1.05 8.80
CA VAL A 263 17.67 -0.79 7.88
C VAL A 263 18.56 0.31 8.44
N CYS A 264 19.79 0.01 8.82
CA CYS A 264 20.78 1.00 9.26
C CYS A 264 21.25 1.82 8.05
N VAL A 265 20.92 3.13 8.05
CA VAL A 265 21.11 4.07 6.94
C VAL A 265 22.19 5.13 7.21
N ALA A 266 22.56 5.37 8.47
CA ALA A 266 23.66 6.29 8.80
C ALA A 266 24.25 6.05 10.19
N LYS A 267 25.51 6.43 10.39
CA LYS A 267 26.08 6.69 11.72
C LYS A 267 25.84 8.14 12.13
N ILE A 268 25.49 8.37 13.38
CA ILE A 268 25.12 9.69 13.92
C ILE A 268 26.30 10.26 14.70
N ASN A 269 26.77 11.45 14.29
CA ASN A 269 27.84 12.17 15.00
C ASN A 269 27.29 13.09 16.10
N ARG A 270 26.06 13.60 15.94
CA ARG A 270 25.47 14.65 16.80
C ARG A 270 23.99 14.35 17.10
N PRO A 271 23.67 13.42 18.01
CA PRO A 271 22.29 12.97 18.25
C PRO A 271 21.34 14.11 18.64
N GLY A 272 21.70 14.97 19.62
CA GLY A 272 20.84 16.10 19.98
C GLY A 272 20.49 17.03 18.81
N ARG A 273 21.46 17.33 17.91
CA ARG A 273 21.22 18.12 16.70
C ARG A 273 20.36 17.40 15.65
N MET A 274 20.42 16.07 15.61
CA MET A 274 19.54 15.24 14.79
C MET A 274 18.10 15.31 15.33
N GLU A 275 17.91 15.19 16.64
CA GLU A 275 16.62 15.34 17.33
C GLU A 275 16.04 16.75 17.14
N ASP A 276 16.85 17.81 17.32
CA ASP A 276 16.47 19.20 17.05
C ASP A 276 15.95 19.39 15.62
N LEU A 277 16.64 18.80 14.62
CA LEU A 277 16.29 18.95 13.21
C LEU A 277 15.06 18.13 12.82
N LEU A 278 14.93 16.90 13.32
CA LEU A 278 13.75 16.05 13.06
C LEU A 278 12.47 16.68 13.64
N ALA A 279 12.55 17.34 14.79
CA ALA A 279 11.44 18.10 15.37
C ALA A 279 11.06 19.39 14.59
N GLN A 280 11.90 19.81 13.64
CA GLN A 280 11.63 20.94 12.73
C GLN A 280 11.17 20.50 11.34
N VAL A 281 11.16 19.20 11.01
CA VAL A 281 10.63 18.68 9.75
C VAL A 281 9.11 18.90 9.73
N PRO A 282 8.56 19.67 8.77
CA PRO A 282 7.13 19.99 8.77
C PRO A 282 6.25 18.74 8.73
N VAL A 283 5.18 18.77 9.52
CA VAL A 283 4.04 17.85 9.38
C VAL A 283 2.87 18.66 8.83
N TYR A 284 2.38 18.25 7.66
CA TYR A 284 1.28 18.93 6.99
C TYR A 284 -0.08 18.30 7.36
N PRO A 285 -1.20 19.05 7.22
CA PRO A 285 -2.53 18.47 7.39
C PRO A 285 -2.87 17.48 6.29
N ASP A 286 -3.89 16.65 6.55
CA ASP A 286 -4.36 15.56 5.67
C ASP A 286 -4.90 16.01 4.30
N ASN A 287 -5.06 17.32 4.10
CA ASN A 287 -5.55 17.92 2.85
C ASN A 287 -4.44 18.28 1.84
N GLN A 288 -3.16 17.96 2.13
CA GLN A 288 -2.06 18.18 1.19
C GLN A 288 -1.85 16.96 0.26
N PRO A 289 -1.95 17.12 -1.07
CA PRO A 289 -1.73 16.02 -2.00
C PRO A 289 -0.34 15.37 -1.84
N ASN A 290 -0.32 14.04 -1.81
CA ASN A 290 0.87 13.20 -1.60
C ASN A 290 1.51 13.30 -0.20
N TRP A 291 0.83 13.87 0.80
CA TRP A 291 1.33 13.86 2.18
C TRP A 291 1.04 12.54 2.89
N ASN A 292 2.06 11.98 3.55
CA ASN A 292 1.98 10.81 4.43
C ASN A 292 3.32 10.61 5.18
N CYS A 293 3.44 9.53 5.97
CA CYS A 293 4.69 9.17 6.65
C CYS A 293 5.89 8.94 5.71
N VAL A 294 5.68 8.48 4.47
CA VAL A 294 6.74 8.30 3.46
C VAL A 294 7.31 9.66 3.04
N ALA A 295 6.43 10.63 2.75
CA ALA A 295 6.82 12.00 2.44
C ALA A 295 7.55 12.68 3.62
N TRP A 296 7.12 12.43 4.86
CA TRP A 296 7.83 12.92 6.05
C TRP A 296 9.23 12.32 6.18
N VAL A 297 9.38 11.00 6.07
CA VAL A 297 10.69 10.33 6.17
C VAL A 297 11.64 10.78 5.05
N LYS A 298 11.16 10.91 3.81
CA LYS A 298 11.95 11.46 2.70
C LYS A 298 12.46 12.87 3.03
N THR A 299 11.56 13.76 3.46
CA THR A 299 11.90 15.15 3.83
C THR A 299 12.90 15.20 5.00
N ALA A 300 12.75 14.30 5.97
CA ALA A 300 13.65 14.18 7.12
C ALA A 300 15.06 13.70 6.73
N LEU A 301 15.17 12.68 5.87
CA LEU A 301 16.45 12.20 5.36
C LEU A 301 17.16 13.26 4.49
N GLU A 302 16.41 13.95 3.62
CA GLU A 302 16.92 15.08 2.85
C GLU A 302 17.43 16.23 3.74
N ALA A 303 16.73 16.55 4.82
CA ALA A 303 17.17 17.58 5.78
C ALA A 303 18.46 17.17 6.49
N LEU A 304 18.54 15.91 6.94
CA LEU A 304 19.72 15.35 7.60
C LEU A 304 20.95 15.27 6.68
N ASP A 305 20.76 15.04 5.38
CA ASP A 305 21.84 15.08 4.39
C ASP A 305 22.30 16.53 4.12
N LYS A 306 21.38 17.50 4.09
CA LYS A 306 21.70 18.93 3.92
C LYS A 306 22.50 19.52 5.09
N GLU A 307 22.34 19.01 6.33
CA GLU A 307 23.21 19.33 7.50
C GLU A 307 24.37 18.31 7.72
N SER A 308 24.75 17.54 6.69
CA SER A 308 25.88 16.60 6.75
C SER A 308 27.19 17.19 6.21
N GLY A 309 28.33 16.57 6.57
CA GLY A 309 29.66 17.04 6.18
C GLY A 309 30.75 16.60 7.16
N ILE A 310 31.96 17.14 7.04
CA ILE A 310 33.13 16.79 7.89
C ILE A 310 32.83 16.91 9.39
N CYS A 311 32.01 17.90 9.77
CA CYS A 311 31.50 18.09 11.14
C CYS A 311 29.97 18.06 11.20
N GLY A 312 29.31 17.40 10.24
CA GLY A 312 27.84 17.38 10.11
C GLY A 312 27.13 16.47 11.11
N ILE A 313 25.80 16.45 11.06
CA ILE A 313 24.95 15.63 11.95
C ILE A 313 25.20 14.14 11.74
N LEU A 314 25.28 13.70 10.48
CA LEU A 314 25.55 12.33 10.07
C LEU A 314 27.02 12.13 9.66
N GLY A 315 27.56 10.95 9.97
CA GLY A 315 28.86 10.46 9.51
C GLY A 315 28.72 9.63 8.22
N PRO A 316 29.37 8.44 8.13
CA PRO A 316 29.13 7.48 7.05
C PRO A 316 27.64 7.14 6.93
N ARG A 317 27.11 7.22 5.70
CA ARG A 317 25.66 7.18 5.44
C ARG A 317 25.29 6.76 4.01
N ARG A 318 24.05 6.29 3.89
CA ARG A 318 23.27 5.99 2.68
C ARG A 318 21.86 6.50 2.96
N VAL A 319 21.61 7.77 2.63
CA VAL A 319 20.36 8.50 2.96
C VAL A 319 19.66 9.10 1.74
N ASP A 320 20.12 8.75 0.54
CA ASP A 320 19.31 8.93 -0.67
C ASP A 320 18.00 8.15 -0.53
N TRP A 321 16.88 8.80 -0.83
CA TRP A 321 15.57 8.22 -0.56
C TRP A 321 15.30 6.94 -1.35
N GLU A 322 15.61 6.92 -2.65
CA GLU A 322 15.24 5.78 -3.49
C GLU A 322 16.13 4.57 -3.18
N THR A 323 17.44 4.78 -3.02
CA THR A 323 18.38 3.75 -2.52
C THR A 323 17.89 3.16 -1.19
N VAL A 324 17.48 4.01 -0.24
CA VAL A 324 16.98 3.58 1.08
C VAL A 324 15.64 2.84 0.97
N ARG A 325 14.75 3.28 0.08
CA ARG A 325 13.42 2.69 -0.12
C ARG A 325 13.51 1.31 -0.78
N THR A 326 14.22 1.18 -1.89
CA THR A 326 14.32 -0.07 -2.64
C THR A 326 15.02 -1.16 -1.81
N GLU A 327 16.19 -0.88 -1.23
CA GLU A 327 16.91 -1.84 -0.37
C GLU A 327 16.09 -2.25 0.87
N ALA A 328 15.29 -1.35 1.46
CA ALA A 328 14.40 -1.70 2.55
C ALA A 328 13.24 -2.60 2.11
N LEU A 329 12.63 -2.34 0.95
CA LEU A 329 11.55 -3.16 0.39
C LEU A 329 12.05 -4.54 -0.03
N ASP A 330 13.23 -4.64 -0.65
CA ASP A 330 13.86 -5.90 -1.00
C ASP A 330 14.26 -6.74 0.22
N TYR A 331 14.73 -6.08 1.29
CA TYR A 331 14.96 -6.77 2.55
C TYR A 331 13.65 -7.32 3.16
N VAL A 332 12.53 -6.58 3.10
CA VAL A 332 11.22 -7.12 3.51
C VAL A 332 10.77 -8.26 2.60
N ARG A 333 10.94 -8.17 1.28
CA ARG A 333 10.61 -9.25 0.31
C ARG A 333 11.39 -10.52 0.63
N MET A 334 12.70 -10.42 0.81
CA MET A 334 13.57 -11.53 1.19
C MET A 334 13.12 -12.18 2.49
N LYS A 335 12.78 -11.38 3.52
CA LYS A 335 12.31 -11.89 4.81
C LYS A 335 10.89 -12.50 4.75
N LYS A 336 10.00 -11.97 3.90
CA LYS A 336 8.68 -12.56 3.62
C LYS A 336 8.83 -13.92 2.92
N ALA A 337 9.67 -14.00 1.89
CA ALA A 337 9.96 -15.25 1.18
C ALA A 337 10.66 -16.30 2.07
N ALA A 338 11.49 -15.86 3.02
CA ALA A 338 12.12 -16.73 4.00
C ALA A 338 11.19 -17.18 5.15
N HIS A 339 9.90 -16.85 5.14
CA HIS A 339 8.95 -17.16 6.23
C HIS A 339 9.28 -16.51 7.59
N ARG A 340 9.87 -15.30 7.58
CA ARG A 340 10.19 -14.55 8.82
C ARG A 340 8.95 -14.12 9.60
N PHE A 341 7.90 -13.73 8.90
CA PHE A 341 6.74 -13.01 9.46
C PHE A 341 5.47 -13.85 9.66
N ASP A 342 5.44 -15.09 9.14
CA ASP A 342 4.29 -16.00 9.23
C ASP A 342 4.53 -17.21 10.16
N GLY A 343 5.63 -17.16 10.92
CA GLY A 343 5.99 -18.18 11.93
C GLY A 343 6.46 -19.52 11.37
N LYS A 344 6.67 -19.68 10.05
CA LYS A 344 7.09 -20.96 9.45
C LYS A 344 8.62 -21.11 9.30
N GLY A 345 9.37 -20.01 9.39
CA GLY A 345 10.83 -20.00 9.36
C GLY A 345 11.49 -20.07 10.74
N ASP A 346 12.69 -20.66 10.82
CA ASP A 346 13.49 -20.74 12.04
C ASP A 346 14.21 -19.41 12.33
N PHE A 347 13.52 -18.53 13.07
CA PHE A 347 14.01 -17.19 13.38
C PHE A 347 13.72 -16.77 14.82
N ASP A 348 14.58 -15.91 15.36
CA ASP A 348 14.38 -15.26 16.65
C ASP A 348 13.28 -14.19 16.55
N GLN A 349 12.04 -14.60 16.84
CA GLN A 349 10.88 -13.73 16.90
C GLN A 349 10.92 -12.74 18.09
N SER A 350 11.93 -12.78 18.96
CA SER A 350 12.16 -11.73 19.97
C SER A 350 12.92 -10.50 19.42
N LYS A 351 13.41 -10.55 18.17
CA LYS A 351 14.11 -9.45 17.51
C LYS A 351 13.48 -9.11 16.16
N ALA A 352 13.45 -7.82 15.82
CA ALA A 352 13.17 -7.38 14.45
C ALA A 352 14.41 -7.59 13.56
N ALA A 353 14.21 -8.11 12.36
CA ALA A 353 15.28 -8.37 11.39
C ALA A 353 15.98 -7.06 10.99
N THR A 354 17.31 -7.06 10.91
CA THR A 354 18.14 -5.86 10.73
C THR A 354 19.18 -6.02 9.63
N TYR A 355 19.17 -5.09 8.68
CA TYR A 355 20.15 -4.95 7.60
C TYR A 355 20.98 -3.68 7.78
N ASP A 356 22.27 -3.70 7.44
CA ASP A 356 23.18 -2.55 7.44
C ASP A 356 23.54 -2.15 6.00
N LEU A 357 22.81 -1.16 5.48
CA LEU A 357 23.01 -0.59 4.14
C LEU A 357 24.38 0.12 4.01
N LEU A 358 25.07 0.40 5.12
CA LEU A 358 26.44 0.95 5.10
C LEU A 358 27.49 -0.11 4.78
N THR A 359 27.20 -1.39 5.02
CA THR A 359 28.15 -2.50 4.78
C THR A 359 27.62 -3.60 3.86
N GLY A 360 26.34 -3.52 3.44
CA GLY A 360 25.68 -4.50 2.58
C GLY A 360 25.46 -5.84 3.29
N LYS A 361 25.10 -5.81 4.58
CA LYS A 361 25.08 -7.01 5.43
C LYS A 361 23.88 -7.09 6.35
N GLU A 362 23.30 -8.29 6.42
CA GLU A 362 22.38 -8.68 7.47
C GLU A 362 23.12 -8.73 8.83
N LEU A 363 22.57 -8.06 9.83
CA LEU A 363 23.06 -8.06 11.23
C LEU A 363 22.21 -8.95 12.13
N ILE A 364 20.90 -9.02 11.86
CA ILE A 364 19.92 -9.83 12.61
C ILE A 364 18.96 -10.45 11.58
N PRO A 365 18.91 -11.78 11.46
CA PRO A 365 17.99 -12.45 10.54
C PRO A 365 16.51 -12.28 10.86
#